data_AF-A0A1V9YVZ6-F1
#
_entry.id   AF-A0A1V9YVZ6-F1
#
_cell.length_a   1.000
_cell.length_b   1.000
_cell.length_c   1.000
_cell.angle_alpha   90.00
_cell.angle_beta   90.00
_cell.angle_gamma   90.00
#
_symmetry.space_group_name_H-M   'P 1'
#
loop_
_entity.id
_entity.type
_entity.pdbx_description
1 polymer ?
#
loop_
_entity_poly.entity_id
_entity_poly.type
_entity_poly.pdbx_seq_one_letter_code
_entity_poly.pdbx_strand_id
1 'polypeptide(L)'
;MIPLVPTPSPVQTLDDQTKKLIEGLPTTAPAATNNDQQFLQVTTPIPGSNATTAPVPEDRQTAAPNDHSELINRGDGSVAGETAADLKAKATVGTEPAALATVRYVTSAVIGVTLVVLAFFQFIAINPSYIPPDTGMERAFAPNAWELPTFVAFLQSVGLLSLARNANVPQLFYMNFLDSLSWLNMLIRGSAPSAAANSVSSVQLQSHRQLASTSTAYDATGYIDFSVRSNVAEKDWFFRLWIALLVVLAVLLVVVIGTALVSSWMVKRGNPFHSETSDSHKRSVSLRSISRRLLGMCVTVVFFSYLPLSMVSMFEILQDASSSGFPHTNAVLSMITLALLVGCLVAGAVVVHRKSEAGLSRWQVRVVWGVAYGPYFYSHRLFFVVTTAVQLLSGVLVASVTTSGAAPLIALIVLHAVYVVVMIVLNPFQC
;
A
#
# COMPACT_ATOMS: atom_id res chain seq x y z
N MET A 1 -70.19 -23.54 -13.27
CA MET A 1 -70.54 -23.27 -11.87
C MET A 1 -70.19 -24.51 -11.06
N ILE A 2 -69.11 -24.44 -10.30
CA ILE A 2 -68.62 -25.49 -9.38
C ILE A 2 -68.55 -24.82 -8.00
N PRO A 3 -69.08 -25.43 -6.92
CA PRO A 3 -69.20 -24.79 -5.62
C PRO A 3 -67.87 -24.85 -4.84
N LEU A 4 -67.45 -23.72 -4.28
CA LEU A 4 -66.32 -23.62 -3.35
C LEU A 4 -66.80 -23.96 -1.94
N VAL A 5 -66.22 -25.00 -1.36
CA VAL A 5 -66.32 -25.36 0.07
C VAL A 5 -65.28 -24.57 0.85
N PRO A 6 -65.61 -23.91 1.97
CA PRO A 6 -64.64 -23.15 2.76
C PRO A 6 -63.79 -24.08 3.65
N THR A 7 -62.48 -24.02 3.50
CA THR A 7 -61.47 -24.65 4.37
C THR A 7 -61.35 -23.89 5.71
N PRO A 8 -61.21 -24.56 6.86
CA PRO A 8 -61.04 -23.90 8.15
C PRO A 8 -59.63 -23.29 8.29
N SER A 9 -59.58 -22.14 8.97
CA SER A 9 -58.36 -21.38 9.28
C SER A 9 -57.37 -22.20 10.12
N PRO A 10 -56.04 -22.04 9.91
CA PRO A 10 -55.04 -22.74 10.71
C PRO A 10 -55.02 -22.22 12.15
N VAL A 11 -55.05 -23.16 13.10
CA VAL A 11 -54.82 -22.91 14.53
C VAL A 11 -53.35 -22.57 14.72
N GLN A 12 -53.04 -21.34 15.15
CA GLN A 12 -51.69 -20.96 15.59
C GLN A 12 -51.43 -21.59 16.97
N THR A 13 -50.58 -22.60 17.03
CA THR A 13 -49.89 -22.98 18.28
C THR A 13 -48.68 -22.07 18.43
N LEU A 14 -48.85 -20.98 19.19
CA LEU A 14 -47.72 -20.15 19.62
C LEU A 14 -46.95 -20.90 20.71
N ASP A 15 -45.62 -20.97 20.58
CA ASP A 15 -44.74 -21.58 21.55
C ASP A 15 -44.69 -20.76 22.85
N ASP A 16 -44.63 -21.43 24.01
CA ASP A 16 -44.69 -20.79 25.34
C ASP A 16 -43.52 -19.82 25.59
N GLN A 17 -42.43 -19.98 24.84
CA GLN A 17 -41.28 -19.06 24.80
C GLN A 17 -41.64 -17.71 24.15
N THR A 18 -42.47 -17.72 23.10
CA THR A 18 -42.89 -16.51 22.38
C THR A 18 -43.87 -15.68 23.21
N LYS A 19 -44.72 -16.34 24.02
CA LYS A 19 -45.64 -15.69 24.94
C LYS A 19 -44.91 -14.94 26.07
N LYS A 20 -43.83 -15.51 26.59
CA LYS A 20 -42.96 -14.87 27.61
C LYS A 20 -42.19 -13.67 27.08
N LEU A 21 -41.95 -13.60 25.77
CA LEU A 21 -41.27 -12.46 25.13
C LEU A 21 -42.19 -11.23 24.99
N ILE A 22 -43.51 -11.45 24.90
CA ILE A 22 -44.52 -10.40 24.71
C ILE A 22 -44.97 -9.79 26.04
N GLU A 23 -45.02 -10.58 27.12
CA GLU A 23 -45.54 -10.15 28.42
C GLU A 23 -44.51 -9.42 29.32
N GLY A 24 -43.28 -9.22 28.85
CA GLY A 24 -42.13 -8.79 29.67
C GLY A 24 -41.69 -7.32 29.60
N LEU A 25 -42.56 -6.35 29.27
CA LEU A 25 -42.23 -4.92 29.41
C LEU A 25 -42.95 -4.26 30.59
N PRO A 26 -42.19 -3.57 31.46
CA PRO A 26 -42.58 -2.25 31.93
C PRO A 26 -41.65 -1.17 31.36
N THR A 27 -42.31 -0.12 30.86
CA THR A 27 -41.80 1.15 30.35
C THR A 27 -40.82 1.89 31.26
N THR A 28 -39.68 2.33 30.70
CA THR A 28 -39.07 3.68 30.84
C THR A 28 -37.83 3.78 29.93
N ALA A 29 -37.73 4.83 29.12
CA ALA A 29 -36.58 5.15 28.25
C ALA A 29 -35.50 5.94 29.02
N PRO A 30 -34.26 6.24 28.52
CA PRO A 30 -33.64 5.94 27.20
C PRO A 30 -32.15 5.45 27.26
N ALA A 31 -31.61 4.90 26.15
CA ALA A 31 -30.24 5.10 25.61
C ALA A 31 -29.97 4.11 24.45
N ALA A 32 -29.34 4.57 23.38
CA ALA A 32 -29.09 3.79 22.17
C ALA A 32 -27.98 2.75 22.36
N THR A 33 -28.29 1.46 22.21
CA THR A 33 -27.35 0.34 22.29
C THR A 33 -27.02 -0.23 20.92
N ASN A 34 -25.71 -0.36 20.66
CA ASN A 34 -25.09 -1.04 19.52
C ASN A 34 -25.59 -2.49 19.38
N ASN A 35 -26.19 -2.82 18.24
CA ASN A 35 -26.73 -4.15 17.93
C ASN A 35 -25.68 -5.17 17.40
N ASP A 36 -24.39 -4.87 17.46
CA ASP A 36 -23.35 -5.73 16.85
C ASP A 36 -22.87 -6.90 17.73
N GLN A 37 -23.38 -7.06 18.97
CA GLN A 37 -22.87 -8.09 19.88
C GLN A 37 -23.64 -9.42 19.92
N GLN A 38 -24.76 -9.57 19.22
CA GLN A 38 -25.56 -10.80 19.32
C GLN A 38 -25.08 -11.98 18.45
N PHE A 39 -24.19 -11.76 17.48
CA PHE A 39 -23.78 -12.83 16.55
C PHE A 39 -22.52 -13.63 16.98
N LEU A 40 -21.84 -13.24 18.07
CA LEU A 40 -20.55 -13.84 18.46
C LEU A 40 -20.48 -14.44 19.88
N GLN A 41 -21.60 -14.55 20.60
CA GLN A 41 -21.60 -15.19 21.93
C GLN A 41 -22.18 -16.60 21.90
N VAL A 42 -21.36 -17.57 21.50
CA VAL A 42 -21.54 -18.97 21.97
C VAL A 42 -20.69 -19.12 23.23
N THR A 43 -21.29 -18.92 24.40
CA THR A 43 -20.72 -19.29 25.70
C THR A 43 -21.28 -20.63 26.14
N THR A 44 -20.45 -21.66 26.19
CA THR A 44 -20.76 -22.91 26.91
C THR A 44 -20.65 -22.67 28.43
N PRO A 45 -21.51 -23.30 29.27
CA PRO A 45 -21.57 -22.99 30.69
C PRO A 45 -20.46 -23.68 31.50
N ILE A 46 -19.92 -22.96 32.48
CA ILE A 46 -18.96 -23.44 33.49
C ILE A 46 -19.73 -23.98 34.71
N PRO A 47 -19.43 -25.17 35.24
CA PRO A 47 -19.91 -25.56 36.57
C PRO A 47 -18.94 -25.15 37.68
N GLY A 48 -19.50 -24.44 38.67
CA GLY A 48 -19.20 -24.47 40.12
C GLY A 48 -17.77 -24.61 40.63
N SER A 49 -17.29 -23.53 41.26
CA SER A 49 -16.08 -23.44 42.09
C SER A 49 -16.09 -24.41 43.29
N ASN A 50 -14.97 -25.09 43.53
CA ASN A 50 -14.45 -25.34 44.88
C ASN A 50 -12.93 -25.55 44.82
N ALA A 51 -12.23 -24.92 45.76
CA ALA A 51 -10.78 -24.76 45.80
C ALA A 51 -10.01 -26.05 46.15
N THR A 52 -8.86 -26.28 45.51
CA THR A 52 -7.57 -26.61 46.17
C THR A 52 -6.42 -26.67 45.16
N THR A 53 -5.29 -26.10 45.58
CA THR A 53 -3.91 -26.12 45.04
C THR A 53 -3.58 -27.15 43.93
N ALA A 54 -3.29 -26.63 42.73
CA ALA A 54 -2.39 -27.24 41.74
C ALA A 54 -1.82 -26.14 40.81
N PRO A 55 -0.56 -26.25 40.32
CA PRO A 55 0.05 -25.21 39.50
C PRO A 55 -0.58 -25.19 38.10
N VAL A 56 -1.00 -24.01 37.66
CA VAL A 56 -1.55 -23.78 36.32
C VAL A 56 -0.39 -23.85 35.30
N PRO A 57 -0.48 -24.69 34.25
CA PRO A 57 0.51 -24.72 33.19
C PRO A 57 0.41 -23.46 32.32
N GLU A 58 1.56 -22.92 31.91
CA GLU A 58 1.78 -21.62 31.22
C GLU A 58 1.15 -21.47 29.82
N ASP A 59 0.18 -22.29 29.41
CA ASP A 59 -0.19 -22.42 27.98
C ASP A 59 -1.63 -22.00 27.62
N ARG A 60 -2.22 -21.08 28.38
CA ARG A 60 -3.43 -20.36 27.95
C ARG A 60 -3.31 -18.88 28.22
N GLN A 61 -2.49 -18.19 27.43
CA GLN A 61 -2.68 -16.75 27.21
C GLN A 61 -4.06 -16.55 26.58
N THR A 62 -5.05 -16.33 27.42
CA THR A 62 -6.31 -15.70 27.01
C THR A 62 -5.91 -14.33 26.49
N ALA A 63 -6.22 -14.03 25.23
CA ALA A 63 -6.01 -12.70 24.68
C ALA A 63 -6.62 -11.67 25.65
N ALA A 64 -5.86 -10.62 25.97
CA ALA A 64 -6.35 -9.57 26.86
C ALA A 64 -7.72 -9.09 26.36
N PRO A 65 -8.67 -8.76 27.27
CA PRO A 65 -9.99 -8.28 26.87
C PRO A 65 -9.83 -7.15 25.85
N ASN A 66 -10.48 -7.29 24.69
CA ASN A 66 -10.53 -6.24 23.67
C ASN A 66 -11.36 -5.09 24.24
N ASP A 67 -10.70 -4.15 24.90
CA ASP A 67 -11.34 -2.92 25.32
C ASP A 67 -11.55 -2.02 24.10
N HIS A 68 -12.75 -2.09 23.54
CA HIS A 68 -13.24 -1.21 22.48
C HIS A 68 -13.88 0.07 23.05
N SER A 69 -13.67 0.38 24.34
CA SER A 69 -14.30 1.55 24.95
C SER A 69 -13.78 2.84 24.32
N GLU A 70 -14.72 3.74 24.01
CA GLU A 70 -14.47 5.13 23.61
C GLU A 70 -13.75 5.95 24.70
N LEU A 71 -13.42 5.33 25.84
CA LEU A 71 -12.75 5.92 26.99
C LEU A 71 -11.25 6.13 26.75
N ILE A 72 -10.64 5.44 25.78
CA ILE A 72 -9.27 5.73 25.32
C ILE A 72 -9.36 6.73 24.15
N ASN A 73 -9.87 7.92 24.45
CA ASN A 73 -9.90 9.01 23.50
C ASN A 73 -8.50 9.61 23.41
N ARG A 74 -7.85 9.50 22.24
CA ARG A 74 -6.43 9.85 22.02
C ARG A 74 -6.11 11.34 22.26
N GLY A 75 -7.15 12.19 22.40
CA GLY A 75 -7.05 13.63 22.60
C GLY A 75 -6.94 14.13 24.06
N ASP A 76 -6.99 13.26 25.07
CA ASP A 76 -7.07 13.68 26.50
C ASP A 76 -5.80 13.39 27.33
N GLY A 77 -4.71 12.94 26.69
CA GLY A 77 -3.47 12.56 27.37
C GLY A 77 -2.37 13.63 27.29
N SER A 78 -1.87 14.11 28.43
CA SER A 78 -0.60 14.85 28.48
C SER A 78 0.54 13.84 28.28
N VAL A 79 1.28 13.95 27.18
CA VAL A 79 2.32 13.00 26.76
C VAL A 79 3.73 13.45 27.16
N ALA A 80 3.81 14.41 28.09
CA ALA A 80 5.07 14.97 28.55
C ALA A 80 5.84 13.93 29.37
N GLY A 81 6.97 13.45 28.82
CA GLY A 81 7.91 12.55 29.51
C GLY A 81 7.83 11.07 29.12
N GLU A 82 6.98 10.70 28.16
CA GLU A 82 6.86 9.32 27.70
C GLU A 82 8.04 8.88 26.82
N THR A 83 8.50 7.65 27.02
CA THR A 83 9.55 7.07 26.16
C THR A 83 8.94 6.63 24.82
N ALA A 84 9.78 6.45 23.80
CA ALA A 84 9.32 5.91 22.51
C ALA A 84 8.66 4.53 22.61
N ALA A 85 9.03 3.74 23.64
CA ALA A 85 8.42 2.45 23.91
C ALA A 85 6.98 2.61 24.46
N ASP A 86 6.75 3.60 25.32
CA ASP A 86 5.43 3.89 25.88
C ASP A 86 4.48 4.42 24.80
N LEU A 87 4.97 5.33 23.94
CA LEU A 87 4.22 5.82 22.78
C LEU A 87 3.82 4.69 21.83
N LYS A 88 4.74 3.76 21.57
CA LYS A 88 4.49 2.59 20.73
C LYS A 88 3.47 1.64 21.36
N ALA A 89 3.50 1.46 22.68
CA ALA A 89 2.53 0.64 23.39
C ALA A 89 1.12 1.25 23.37
N LYS A 90 1.02 2.58 23.40
CA LYS A 90 -0.27 3.31 23.33
C LYS A 90 -0.85 3.42 21.92
N ALA A 91 -0.04 3.23 20.88
CA ALA A 91 -0.47 3.32 19.49
C ALA A 91 -1.45 2.21 19.06
N THR A 92 -1.42 1.07 19.73
CA THR A 92 -2.18 -0.14 19.35
C THR A 92 -2.71 -0.87 20.57
N VAL A 93 -3.88 -1.50 20.44
CA VAL A 93 -4.45 -2.37 21.47
C VAL A 93 -4.32 -3.85 21.11
N GLY A 94 -4.37 -4.69 22.13
CA GLY A 94 -4.35 -6.15 22.00
C GLY A 94 -2.94 -6.74 21.88
N THR A 95 -2.89 -8.06 21.71
CA THR A 95 -1.65 -8.83 21.55
C THR A 95 -1.60 -9.48 20.17
N GLU A 96 -0.40 -9.82 19.72
CA GLU A 96 -0.22 -10.63 18.52
C GLU A 96 0.32 -12.01 18.92
N PRO A 97 -0.53 -13.05 18.93
CA PRO A 97 -0.09 -14.43 19.13
C PRO A 97 0.91 -14.86 18.05
N ALA A 98 1.78 -15.81 18.39
CA ALA A 98 2.78 -16.33 17.46
C ALA A 98 2.17 -16.84 16.14
N ALA A 99 0.98 -17.46 16.19
CA ALA A 99 0.27 -17.92 15.00
C ALA A 99 -0.08 -16.77 14.04
N LEU A 100 -0.56 -15.64 14.54
CA LEU A 100 -0.88 -14.47 13.72
C LEU A 100 0.38 -13.81 13.14
N ALA A 101 1.47 -13.78 13.92
CA ALA A 101 2.76 -13.33 13.43
C ALA A 101 3.26 -14.23 12.26
N THR A 102 3.11 -15.55 12.37
CA THR A 102 3.43 -16.49 11.27
C THR A 102 2.59 -16.20 10.03
N VAL A 103 1.27 -16.01 10.17
CA VAL A 103 0.38 -15.67 9.04
C VAL A 103 0.85 -14.39 8.34
N ARG A 104 1.25 -13.36 9.09
CA ARG A 104 1.80 -12.12 8.52
C ARG A 104 3.06 -12.37 7.70
N TYR A 105 4.01 -13.16 8.21
CA TYR A 105 5.25 -13.47 7.47
C TYR A 105 4.97 -14.29 6.21
N VAL A 106 4.10 -15.30 6.29
CA VAL A 106 3.69 -16.11 5.13
C VAL A 106 3.00 -15.22 4.09
N THR A 107 2.11 -14.34 4.51
CA THR A 107 1.40 -13.43 3.59
C THR A 107 2.37 -12.47 2.90
N SER A 108 3.31 -11.88 3.63
CA SER A 108 4.34 -11.01 3.05
C SER A 108 5.25 -11.77 2.06
N ALA A 109 5.62 -13.03 2.37
CA ALA A 109 6.37 -13.89 1.48
C ALA A 109 5.60 -14.23 0.20
N VAL A 110 4.31 -14.58 0.30
CA VAL A 110 3.44 -14.83 -0.84
C VAL A 110 3.35 -13.59 -1.73
N ILE A 111 3.14 -12.41 -1.15
CA ILE A 111 3.14 -11.14 -1.88
C ILE A 111 4.47 -10.92 -2.62
N GLY A 112 5.60 -11.17 -1.95
CA GLY A 112 6.93 -11.07 -2.56
C GLY A 112 7.11 -12.01 -3.75
N VAL A 113 6.70 -13.28 -3.61
CA VAL A 113 6.76 -14.28 -4.69
C VAL A 113 5.84 -13.86 -5.85
N THR A 114 4.62 -13.42 -5.57
CA THR A 114 3.69 -12.91 -6.58
C THR A 114 4.29 -11.74 -7.34
N LEU A 115 4.95 -10.80 -6.67
CA LEU A 115 5.62 -9.68 -7.35
C LEU A 115 6.75 -10.13 -8.27
N VAL A 116 7.54 -11.13 -7.87
CA VAL A 116 8.61 -11.66 -8.72
C VAL A 116 8.01 -12.33 -9.98
N VAL A 117 6.94 -13.10 -9.82
CA VAL A 117 6.23 -13.73 -10.94
C VAL A 117 5.62 -12.68 -11.88
N LEU A 118 4.94 -11.67 -11.33
CA LEU A 118 4.37 -10.58 -12.11
C LEU A 118 5.43 -9.72 -12.79
N ALA A 119 6.59 -9.50 -12.15
CA ALA A 119 7.73 -8.82 -12.77
C ALA A 119 8.32 -9.62 -13.93
N PHE A 120 8.35 -10.95 -13.81
CA PHE A 120 8.76 -11.83 -14.90
C PHE A 120 7.77 -11.78 -16.07
N PHE A 121 6.45 -11.82 -15.81
CA PHE A 121 5.43 -11.67 -16.84
C PHE A 121 5.47 -10.28 -17.50
N GLN A 122 5.64 -9.22 -16.71
CA GLN A 122 5.87 -7.87 -17.24
C GLN A 122 7.07 -7.85 -18.19
N PHE A 123 8.18 -8.48 -17.80
CA PHE A 123 9.39 -8.55 -18.61
C PHE A 123 9.18 -9.29 -19.94
N ILE A 124 8.33 -10.33 -19.96
CA ILE A 124 7.92 -11.01 -21.19
C ILE A 124 6.98 -10.11 -22.01
N ALA A 125 5.98 -9.49 -21.38
CA ALA A 125 4.96 -8.68 -22.05
C ALA A 125 5.53 -7.40 -22.71
N ILE A 126 6.60 -6.84 -22.14
CA ILE A 126 7.33 -5.69 -22.72
C ILE A 126 8.00 -6.08 -24.06
N ASN A 127 8.24 -7.36 -24.31
CA ASN A 127 8.81 -7.80 -25.56
C ASN A 127 7.81 -7.62 -26.72
N PRO A 128 8.08 -6.73 -27.70
CA PRO A 128 7.17 -6.55 -28.82
C PRO A 128 7.12 -7.75 -29.79
N SER A 129 8.02 -8.74 -29.64
CA SER A 129 7.93 -10.01 -30.39
C SER A 129 7.03 -11.04 -29.70
N TYR A 130 6.55 -10.76 -28.49
CA TYR A 130 5.58 -11.61 -27.81
C TYR A 130 4.20 -11.35 -28.43
N ILE A 131 3.61 -12.40 -29.00
CA ILE A 131 2.26 -12.38 -29.56
C ILE A 131 1.42 -13.22 -28.59
N PRO A 132 0.41 -12.63 -27.93
CA PRO A 132 -0.48 -13.41 -27.07
C PRO A 132 -1.25 -14.42 -27.93
N PRO A 133 -1.54 -15.62 -27.41
CA PRO A 133 -2.33 -16.62 -28.12
C PRO A 133 -3.74 -16.11 -28.43
N ASP A 134 -4.31 -16.54 -29.55
CA ASP A 134 -5.53 -15.94 -30.12
C ASP A 134 -6.84 -16.41 -29.45
N THR A 135 -6.87 -17.57 -28.78
CA THR A 135 -8.13 -18.19 -28.31
C THR A 135 -8.11 -18.75 -26.89
N GLY A 136 -9.25 -18.62 -26.21
CA GLY A 136 -9.61 -19.40 -25.02
C GLY A 136 -8.92 -18.96 -23.73
N MET A 137 -8.59 -19.97 -22.91
CA MET A 137 -8.02 -19.81 -21.57
C MET A 137 -6.56 -19.35 -21.60
N GLU A 138 -5.80 -19.70 -22.65
CA GLU A 138 -4.39 -19.33 -22.79
C GLU A 138 -4.19 -17.82 -22.95
N ARG A 139 -5.14 -17.13 -23.60
CA ARG A 139 -5.14 -15.67 -23.72
C ARG A 139 -5.40 -14.98 -22.38
N ALA A 140 -6.22 -15.58 -21.52
CA ALA A 140 -6.53 -15.04 -20.20
C ALA A 140 -5.31 -15.09 -19.26
N PHE A 141 -4.43 -16.08 -19.43
CA PHE A 141 -3.18 -16.23 -18.67
C PHE A 141 -1.95 -15.70 -19.40
N ALA A 142 -2.13 -15.00 -20.53
CA ALA A 142 -1.03 -14.44 -21.29
C ALA A 142 -0.36 -13.31 -20.50
N PRO A 143 0.99 -13.29 -20.40
CA PRO A 143 1.73 -12.17 -19.86
C PRO A 143 1.24 -10.82 -20.39
N ASN A 144 0.90 -9.93 -19.46
CA ASN A 144 0.43 -8.59 -19.79
C ASN A 144 1.24 -7.52 -19.04
N ALA A 145 1.13 -6.29 -19.52
CA ALA A 145 1.91 -5.16 -19.01
C ALA A 145 1.20 -4.37 -17.88
N TRP A 146 -0.02 -4.77 -17.49
CA TRP A 146 -0.89 -4.00 -16.60
C TRP A 146 -1.11 -4.67 -15.23
N GLU A 147 -0.96 -5.99 -15.12
CA GLU A 147 -1.16 -6.72 -13.87
C GLU A 147 -0.19 -6.28 -12.78
N LEU A 148 1.11 -6.20 -13.09
CA LEU A 148 2.12 -5.80 -12.11
C LEU A 148 1.83 -4.38 -11.57
N PRO A 149 1.63 -3.34 -12.42
CA PRO A 149 1.25 -2.03 -11.93
C PRO A 149 -0.03 -2.00 -11.10
N THR A 150 -1.05 -2.76 -11.50
CA THR A 150 -2.34 -2.78 -10.79
C THR A 150 -2.20 -3.44 -9.42
N PHE A 151 -1.48 -4.56 -9.35
CA PHE A 151 -1.22 -5.28 -8.11
C PHE A 151 -0.37 -4.46 -7.12
N VAL A 152 0.70 -3.82 -7.62
CA VAL A 152 1.53 -2.93 -6.80
C VAL A 152 0.72 -1.73 -6.30
N ALA A 153 -0.04 -1.07 -7.17
CA ALA A 153 -0.87 0.08 -6.79
C ALA A 153 -1.93 -0.29 -5.72
N PHE A 154 -2.55 -1.46 -5.87
CA PHE A 154 -3.48 -1.99 -4.87
C PHE A 154 -2.79 -2.19 -3.51
N LEU A 155 -1.67 -2.91 -3.47
CA LEU A 155 -0.98 -3.16 -2.21
C LEU A 155 -0.34 -1.91 -1.61
N GLN A 156 0.14 -0.98 -2.43
CA GLN A 156 0.58 0.34 -1.98
C GLN A 156 -0.57 1.04 -1.26
N SER A 157 -1.76 1.09 -1.87
CA SER A 157 -2.97 1.70 -1.29
C SER A 157 -3.40 1.04 0.02
N VAL A 158 -3.35 -0.30 0.11
CA VAL A 158 -3.59 -1.02 1.38
C VAL A 158 -2.54 -0.63 2.42
N GLY A 159 -1.25 -0.61 2.03
CA GLY A 159 -0.15 -0.23 2.91
C GLY A 159 -0.26 1.21 3.43
N LEU A 160 -0.86 2.14 2.69
CA LEU A 160 -1.08 3.53 3.14
C LEU A 160 -2.03 3.64 4.33
N LEU A 161 -2.88 2.64 4.58
CA LEU A 161 -3.77 2.63 5.74
C LEU A 161 -2.98 2.64 7.07
N SER A 162 -1.71 2.24 7.07
CA SER A 162 -0.86 2.33 8.26
C SER A 162 -0.48 3.78 8.63
N LEU A 163 -0.57 4.69 7.66
CA LEU A 163 -0.24 6.11 7.76
C LEU A 163 -1.48 6.98 7.99
N ALA A 164 -2.67 6.40 7.83
CA ALA A 164 -3.92 7.10 8.03
C ALA A 164 -4.14 7.42 9.51
N ARG A 165 -4.68 8.62 9.79
CA ARG A 165 -5.11 9.00 11.13
C ARG A 165 -6.38 8.22 11.49
N ASN A 166 -6.30 7.39 12.52
CA ASN A 166 -7.44 6.65 13.06
C ASN A 166 -7.98 7.36 14.30
N ALA A 167 -9.31 7.52 14.37
CA ALA A 167 -9.97 8.08 15.56
C ALA A 167 -9.88 7.11 16.76
N ASN A 168 -9.97 5.80 16.49
CA ASN A 168 -9.89 4.75 17.49
C ASN A 168 -8.50 4.09 17.49
N VAL A 169 -8.10 3.49 18.61
CA VAL A 169 -6.84 2.74 18.69
C VAL A 169 -6.99 1.41 17.93
N PRO A 170 -6.22 1.19 16.84
CA PRO A 170 -6.35 -0.02 16.03
C PRO A 170 -5.74 -1.23 16.73
N GLN A 171 -6.16 -2.43 16.31
CA GLN A 171 -5.57 -3.68 16.79
C GLN A 171 -4.11 -3.83 16.33
N LEU A 172 -3.26 -4.34 17.23
CA LEU A 172 -1.83 -4.53 16.99
C LEU A 172 -1.54 -5.41 15.78
N PHE A 173 -2.23 -6.56 15.64
CA PHE A 173 -2.06 -7.46 14.50
C PHE A 173 -2.35 -6.76 13.17
N TYR A 174 -3.44 -5.99 13.10
CA TYR A 174 -3.84 -5.27 11.89
C TYR A 174 -2.80 -4.22 11.49
N MET A 175 -2.34 -3.40 12.44
CA MET A 175 -1.29 -2.41 12.18
C MET A 175 0.03 -3.07 11.78
N ASN A 176 0.42 -4.15 12.45
CA ASN A 176 1.64 -4.86 12.09
C ASN A 176 1.55 -5.47 10.68
N PHE A 177 0.38 -5.97 10.28
CA PHE A 177 0.12 -6.45 8.91
C PHE A 177 0.25 -5.31 7.90
N LEU A 178 -0.41 -4.18 8.11
CA LEU A 178 -0.31 -3.03 7.20
C LEU A 178 1.11 -2.49 7.11
N ASP A 179 1.77 -2.30 8.25
CA ASP A 179 3.15 -1.87 8.30
C ASP A 179 4.05 -2.86 7.52
N SER A 180 3.69 -4.16 7.44
CA SER A 180 4.50 -5.17 6.75
C SER A 180 4.51 -4.99 5.24
N LEU A 181 3.60 -4.17 4.71
CA LEU A 181 3.52 -3.75 3.32
C LEU A 181 4.29 -2.45 3.05
N SER A 182 4.87 -1.82 4.07
CA SER A 182 5.52 -0.50 3.93
C SER A 182 6.65 -0.47 2.90
N TRP A 183 7.34 -1.60 2.69
CA TRP A 183 8.41 -1.72 1.70
C TRP A 183 7.92 -1.54 0.25
N LEU A 184 6.64 -1.79 -0.03
CA LEU A 184 6.03 -1.53 -1.35
C LEU A 184 5.89 -0.02 -1.62
N ASN A 185 5.73 0.75 -0.55
CA ASN A 185 5.78 2.20 -0.58
C ASN A 185 7.23 2.72 -0.43
N MET A 186 8.24 1.85 -0.57
CA MET A 186 9.67 2.16 -0.39
C MET A 186 10.01 2.75 0.99
N LEU A 187 9.13 2.52 1.98
CA LEU A 187 9.33 2.90 3.38
C LEU A 187 9.98 1.75 4.14
N ILE A 188 11.32 1.73 4.12
CA ILE A 188 12.13 0.71 4.78
C ILE A 188 12.23 1.02 6.28
N ARG A 189 11.74 0.08 7.10
CA ARG A 189 11.76 0.22 8.57
C ARG A 189 13.17 0.15 9.14
N GLY A 190 13.38 0.80 10.29
CA GLY A 190 14.62 0.75 11.04
C GLY A 190 14.72 -0.51 11.90
N SER A 191 15.96 -0.86 12.28
CA SER A 191 16.21 -1.94 13.24
C SER A 191 15.59 -1.62 14.60
N ALA A 192 15.02 -2.63 15.26
CA ALA A 192 14.57 -2.47 16.64
C ALA A 192 15.77 -2.11 17.54
N PRO A 193 15.59 -1.22 18.53
CA PRO A 193 16.64 -0.94 19.50
C PRO A 193 17.05 -2.24 20.20
N SER A 194 18.35 -2.55 20.21
CA SER A 194 18.87 -3.68 20.98
C SER A 194 18.66 -3.40 22.47
N ALA A 195 18.12 -4.37 23.21
CA ALA A 195 17.93 -4.28 24.66
C ALA A 195 19.24 -4.04 25.44
N ALA A 196 20.40 -4.26 24.80
CA ALA A 196 21.73 -4.03 25.38
C ALA A 196 22.35 -2.66 25.03
N ALA A 197 21.68 -1.84 24.21
CA ALA A 197 22.21 -0.54 23.80
C ALA A 197 21.83 0.56 24.80
N ASN A 198 22.47 0.56 25.98
CA ASN A 198 22.61 1.76 26.82
C ASN A 198 23.57 2.79 26.19
N SER A 199 23.52 2.96 24.87
CA SER A 199 24.25 4.00 24.15
C SER A 199 23.24 5.05 23.72
N VAL A 200 23.13 6.06 24.56
CA VAL A 200 22.67 7.43 24.32
C VAL A 200 22.33 7.71 22.84
N SER A 201 21.07 7.53 22.49
CA SER A 201 20.38 8.23 21.39
C SER A 201 18.93 8.48 21.83
N SER A 202 18.73 8.68 23.14
CA SER A 202 17.55 9.38 23.62
C SER A 202 17.74 10.86 23.33
N VAL A 203 16.61 11.52 23.07
CA VAL A 203 16.49 12.99 23.00
C VAL A 203 16.95 13.61 21.68
N GLN A 204 16.09 13.46 20.67
CA GLN A 204 15.65 14.63 19.89
C GLN A 204 14.23 14.41 19.32
N LEU A 205 13.31 13.94 20.17
CA LEU A 205 11.86 14.13 19.98
C LEU A 205 11.41 15.55 20.43
N GLN A 206 12.36 16.46 20.65
CA GLN A 206 12.14 17.79 21.25
C GLN A 206 12.72 18.94 20.40
N SER A 207 13.08 18.70 19.13
CA SER A 207 13.61 19.75 18.25
C SER A 207 12.64 20.11 17.12
N HIS A 208 11.75 21.06 17.43
CA HIS A 208 11.25 22.16 16.58
C HIS A 208 10.61 21.88 15.20
N ARG A 209 10.40 20.62 14.77
CA ARG A 209 9.87 20.32 13.42
C ARG A 209 8.87 19.18 13.39
N GLN A 210 8.00 19.10 14.39
CA GLN A 210 6.88 18.17 14.44
C GLN A 210 5.67 18.80 13.75
N LEU A 211 4.76 17.99 13.20
CA LEU A 211 3.48 18.50 12.73
C LEU A 211 2.78 19.06 13.96
N ALA A 212 2.75 20.38 14.09
CA ALA A 212 2.27 21.04 15.28
C ALA A 212 0.76 20.83 15.38
N SER A 213 0.35 19.79 16.11
CA SER A 213 -0.89 19.87 16.88
C SER A 213 -0.78 21.18 17.66
N THR A 214 -1.68 22.12 17.38
CA THR A 214 -1.71 23.45 17.99
C THR A 214 -2.17 23.39 19.46
N SER A 215 -1.66 22.42 20.20
CA SER A 215 -1.83 22.26 21.63
C SER A 215 -0.67 21.41 22.15
N THR A 216 -0.27 21.67 23.39
CA THR A 216 0.78 21.02 24.18
C THR A 216 0.61 19.49 24.39
N ALA A 217 -0.21 18.83 23.59
CA ALA A 217 -0.43 17.38 23.57
C ALA A 217 0.12 16.81 22.26
N TYR A 218 1.19 16.02 22.38
CA TYR A 218 1.75 15.23 21.28
C TYR A 218 0.72 14.15 20.88
N ASP A 219 -0.02 14.36 19.79
CA ASP A 219 -0.96 13.35 19.28
C ASP A 219 -0.21 12.41 18.32
N ALA A 220 0.21 11.25 18.82
CA ALA A 220 0.84 10.19 18.04
C ALA A 220 -0.19 9.52 17.12
N THR A 221 -0.57 10.17 16.01
CA THR A 221 -1.45 9.60 14.99
C THR A 221 -0.86 9.65 13.58
N GLY A 222 -1.34 8.74 12.73
CA GLY A 222 -1.01 8.71 11.29
C GLY A 222 0.49 8.52 11.01
N TYR A 223 1.06 9.43 10.24
CA TYR A 223 2.47 9.39 9.82
C TYR A 223 3.46 9.39 11.00
N ILE A 224 3.17 10.15 12.05
CA ILE A 224 4.01 10.24 13.25
C ILE A 224 4.01 8.90 14.00
N ASP A 225 2.84 8.32 14.19
CA ASP A 225 2.66 7.01 14.82
C ASP A 225 3.41 5.91 14.04
N PHE A 226 3.26 5.88 12.70
CA PHE A 226 4.01 4.96 11.86
C PHE A 226 5.53 5.09 11.98
N SER A 227 6.05 6.31 12.14
CA SER A 227 7.48 6.56 12.33
C SER A 227 8.01 5.92 13.62
N VAL A 228 7.26 6.03 14.71
CA VAL A 228 7.56 5.42 16.02
C VAL A 228 7.48 3.90 15.92
N ARG A 229 6.43 3.34 15.30
CA ARG A 229 6.30 1.89 15.11
C ARG A 229 7.41 1.31 14.24
N SER A 230 7.88 2.07 13.26
CA SER A 230 8.93 1.68 12.32
C SER A 230 10.36 1.94 12.82
N ASN A 231 10.54 2.53 14.01
CA ASN A 231 11.83 2.94 14.57
C ASN A 231 12.64 3.85 13.62
N VAL A 232 11.99 4.81 12.96
CA VAL A 232 12.62 5.76 12.06
C VAL A 232 12.18 7.17 12.43
N ALA A 233 13.13 8.09 12.58
CA ALA A 233 12.80 9.49 12.85
C ALA A 233 12.04 10.11 11.67
N GLU A 234 11.01 10.91 11.97
CA GLU A 234 10.12 11.53 10.97
C GLU A 234 10.87 12.27 9.86
N LYS A 235 11.90 13.04 10.26
CA LYS A 235 12.75 13.85 9.36
C LYS A 235 13.62 13.05 8.39
N ASP A 236 13.82 11.76 8.65
CA ASP A 236 14.72 10.92 7.85
C ASP A 236 13.97 10.21 6.71
N TRP A 237 12.64 10.17 6.75
CA TRP A 237 11.85 9.43 5.77
C TRP A 237 12.03 9.95 4.34
N PHE A 238 12.11 11.27 4.14
CA PHE A 238 12.35 11.85 2.82
C PHE A 238 13.63 11.32 2.17
N PHE A 239 14.74 11.35 2.90
CA PHE A 239 16.02 10.86 2.39
C PHE A 239 16.04 9.34 2.28
N ARG A 240 15.49 8.61 3.25
CA ARG A 240 15.41 7.13 3.21
C ARG A 240 14.60 6.64 2.02
N LEU A 241 13.52 7.33 1.67
CA LEU A 241 12.70 7.01 0.50
C LEU A 241 13.49 7.18 -0.79
N TRP A 242 14.17 8.32 -0.95
CA TRP A 242 15.05 8.56 -2.10
C TRP A 242 16.19 7.56 -2.19
N ILE A 243 16.84 7.23 -1.06
CA ILE A 243 17.89 6.20 -1.01
C ILE A 243 17.32 4.85 -1.44
N ALA A 244 16.16 4.44 -0.93
CA ALA A 244 15.52 3.17 -1.31
C ALA A 244 15.23 3.12 -2.82
N LEU A 245 14.65 4.18 -3.39
CA LEU A 245 14.41 4.29 -4.82
C LEU A 245 15.71 4.20 -5.63
N LEU A 246 16.73 4.97 -5.25
CA LEU A 246 18.01 5.01 -5.95
C LEU A 246 18.75 3.66 -5.85
N VAL A 247 18.67 2.96 -4.72
CA VAL A 247 19.25 1.62 -4.55
C VAL A 247 18.56 0.62 -5.49
N VAL A 248 17.23 0.59 -5.54
CA VAL A 248 16.48 -0.30 -6.45
C VAL A 248 16.85 -0.02 -7.90
N LEU A 249 16.88 1.26 -8.29
CA LEU A 249 17.28 1.67 -9.65
C LEU A 249 18.75 1.32 -9.93
N ALA A 250 19.66 1.53 -8.98
CA ALA A 250 21.08 1.20 -9.14
C ALA A 250 21.28 -0.30 -9.36
N VAL A 251 20.60 -1.16 -8.59
CA VAL A 251 20.67 -2.61 -8.77
C VAL A 251 20.20 -2.99 -10.18
N LEU A 252 19.05 -2.48 -10.63
CA LEU A 252 18.56 -2.75 -11.99
C LEU A 252 19.54 -2.25 -13.06
N LEU A 253 20.08 -1.04 -12.90
CA LEU A 253 21.05 -0.46 -13.83
C LEU A 253 22.37 -1.23 -13.87
N VAL A 254 22.85 -1.76 -12.75
CA VAL A 254 24.04 -2.63 -12.72
C VAL A 254 23.79 -3.88 -13.57
N VAL A 255 22.59 -4.49 -13.50
CA VAL A 255 22.23 -5.64 -14.35
C VAL A 255 22.12 -5.23 -15.83
N VAL A 256 21.56 -4.04 -16.12
CA VAL A 256 21.51 -3.47 -17.49
C VAL A 256 22.91 -3.30 -18.06
N ILE A 257 23.84 -2.73 -17.28
CA ILE A 257 25.22 -2.49 -17.69
C ILE A 257 25.96 -3.82 -17.86
N GLY A 258 25.81 -4.75 -16.90
CA GLY A 258 26.43 -6.08 -16.98
C GLY A 258 26.01 -6.83 -18.23
N THR A 259 24.70 -6.88 -18.52
CA THR A 259 24.18 -7.52 -19.75
C THR A 259 24.69 -6.82 -21.02
N ALA A 260 24.79 -5.49 -21.03
CA ALA A 260 25.34 -4.73 -22.16
C ALA A 260 26.84 -4.97 -22.38
N LEU A 261 27.64 -5.02 -21.30
CA LEU A 261 29.08 -5.28 -21.36
C LEU A 261 29.35 -6.70 -21.86
N VAL A 262 28.64 -7.70 -21.33
CA VAL A 262 28.73 -9.09 -21.80
C VAL A 262 28.36 -9.18 -23.27
N SER A 263 27.29 -8.49 -23.71
CA SER A 263 26.91 -8.46 -25.12
C SER A 263 28.02 -7.89 -26.01
N SER A 264 28.66 -6.80 -25.58
CA SER A 264 29.70 -6.10 -26.33
C SER A 264 30.99 -6.92 -26.40
N TRP A 265 31.33 -7.62 -25.31
CA TRP A 265 32.47 -8.50 -25.25
C TRP A 265 32.30 -9.73 -26.16
N MET A 266 31.09 -10.30 -26.21
CA MET A 266 30.77 -11.43 -27.11
C MET A 266 30.87 -11.04 -28.59
N VAL A 267 30.42 -9.85 -28.98
CA VAL A 267 30.57 -9.36 -30.37
C VAL A 267 32.04 -9.22 -30.74
N LYS A 268 32.88 -8.67 -29.84
CA LYS A 268 34.32 -8.48 -30.09
C LYS A 268 35.10 -9.80 -30.19
N ARG A 269 34.63 -10.87 -29.55
CA ARG A 269 35.22 -12.22 -29.64
C ARG A 269 34.69 -13.08 -30.80
N GLY A 270 33.62 -12.66 -31.47
CA GLY A 270 33.08 -13.36 -32.63
C GLY A 270 34.00 -13.22 -33.84
N ASN A 271 34.64 -14.32 -34.24
CA ASN A 271 35.61 -14.32 -35.34
C ASN A 271 34.89 -14.46 -36.70
N PRO A 272 34.93 -13.48 -37.63
CA PRO A 272 34.01 -13.37 -38.79
C PRO A 272 34.01 -14.52 -39.81
N PHE A 273 34.85 -15.54 -39.65
CA PHE A 273 35.07 -16.63 -40.61
C PHE A 273 34.68 -18.03 -40.12
N HIS A 274 34.01 -18.18 -38.97
CA HIS A 274 33.52 -19.48 -38.50
C HIS A 274 32.00 -19.51 -38.44
N SER A 275 31.36 -20.61 -38.85
CA SER A 275 29.91 -20.81 -38.81
C SER A 275 29.30 -20.75 -37.40
N GLU A 276 30.11 -20.88 -36.34
CA GLU A 276 29.73 -20.61 -34.94
C GLU A 276 29.52 -19.12 -34.62
N THR A 277 29.86 -18.21 -35.53
CA THR A 277 29.52 -16.77 -35.41
C THR A 277 28.03 -16.49 -35.41
N SER A 278 27.22 -17.39 -35.99
CA SER A 278 25.77 -17.27 -35.96
C SER A 278 25.24 -17.24 -34.53
N ASP A 279 25.80 -18.07 -33.65
CA ASP A 279 25.32 -18.19 -32.27
C ASP A 279 25.81 -17.06 -31.36
N SER A 280 27.06 -16.61 -31.52
CA SER A 280 27.56 -15.43 -30.79
C SER A 280 26.84 -14.14 -31.21
N HIS A 281 26.54 -13.98 -32.50
CA HIS A 281 25.74 -12.86 -33.00
C HIS A 281 24.29 -12.92 -32.49
N LYS A 282 23.62 -14.08 -32.55
CA LYS A 282 22.28 -14.28 -31.96
C LYS A 282 22.25 -13.97 -30.47
N ARG A 283 23.25 -14.43 -29.71
CA ARG A 283 23.34 -14.25 -28.26
C ARG A 283 23.59 -12.79 -27.88
N SER A 284 24.43 -12.07 -28.63
CA SER A 284 24.66 -10.63 -28.41
C SER A 284 23.42 -9.77 -28.70
N VAL A 285 22.67 -10.09 -29.77
CA VAL A 285 21.39 -9.43 -30.10
C VAL A 285 20.36 -9.71 -29.01
N SER A 286 20.30 -10.94 -28.50
CA SER A 286 19.44 -11.32 -27.37
C SER A 286 19.79 -10.55 -26.10
N LEU A 287 21.07 -10.44 -25.74
CA LEU A 287 21.52 -9.68 -24.56
C LEU A 287 21.23 -8.18 -24.67
N ARG A 288 21.38 -7.61 -25.88
CA ARG A 288 21.01 -6.20 -26.13
C ARG A 288 19.49 -5.98 -26.02
N SER A 289 18.71 -6.99 -26.41
CA SER A 289 17.26 -7.02 -26.19
C SER A 289 16.90 -7.08 -24.70
N ILE A 290 17.53 -7.97 -23.94
CA ILE A 290 17.35 -8.11 -22.49
C ILE A 290 17.69 -6.80 -21.78
N SER A 291 18.84 -6.20 -22.08
CA SER A 291 19.29 -4.93 -21.49
C SER A 291 18.25 -3.80 -21.68
N ARG A 292 17.63 -3.72 -22.86
CA ARG A 292 16.58 -2.71 -23.14
C ARG A 292 15.24 -3.01 -22.46
N ARG A 293 14.89 -4.28 -22.25
CA ARG A 293 13.71 -4.65 -21.45
C ARG A 293 13.91 -4.33 -19.98
N LEU A 294 15.13 -4.52 -19.46
CA LEU A 294 15.48 -4.12 -18.10
C LEU A 294 15.39 -2.60 -17.92
N LEU A 295 15.73 -1.79 -18.93
CA LEU A 295 15.44 -0.35 -18.92
C LEU A 295 13.93 -0.06 -18.83
N GLY A 296 13.09 -0.83 -19.50
CA GLY A 296 11.63 -0.75 -19.32
C GLY A 296 11.18 -1.07 -17.90
N MET A 297 11.81 -2.04 -17.23
CA MET A 297 11.55 -2.32 -15.81
C MET A 297 11.96 -1.15 -14.90
N CYS A 298 13.05 -0.44 -15.21
CA CYS A 298 13.40 0.80 -14.49
C CYS A 298 12.30 1.86 -14.61
N VAL A 299 11.73 2.02 -15.81
CA VAL A 299 10.59 2.94 -16.03
C VAL A 299 9.40 2.52 -15.16
N THR A 300 9.09 1.23 -15.08
CA THR A 300 8.03 0.70 -14.20
C THR A 300 8.27 1.05 -12.72
N VAL A 301 9.50 0.89 -12.22
CA VAL A 301 9.86 1.26 -10.84
C VAL A 301 9.67 2.77 -10.59
N VAL A 302 10.00 3.60 -11.58
CA VAL A 302 9.73 5.05 -11.51
C VAL A 302 8.23 5.34 -11.45
N PHE A 303 7.38 4.60 -12.18
CA PHE A 303 5.93 4.73 -12.03
C PHE A 303 5.46 4.35 -10.63
N PHE A 304 6.02 3.30 -10.02
CA PHE A 304 5.68 2.89 -8.65
C PHE A 304 6.13 3.87 -7.58
N SER A 305 7.11 4.74 -7.89
CA SER A 305 7.58 5.74 -6.93
C SER A 305 6.74 7.01 -6.90
N TYR A 306 5.84 7.25 -7.86
CA TYR A 306 5.01 8.46 -7.88
C TYR A 306 4.17 8.63 -6.61
N LEU A 307 3.49 7.57 -6.17
CA LEU A 307 2.66 7.60 -4.97
C LEU A 307 3.50 7.86 -3.70
N PRO A 308 4.54 7.07 -3.37
CA PRO A 308 5.28 7.29 -2.13
C PRO A 308 6.11 8.58 -2.15
N LEU A 309 6.67 9.00 -3.29
CA LEU A 309 7.41 10.26 -3.39
C LEU A 309 6.48 11.47 -3.22
N SER A 310 5.31 11.46 -3.86
CA SER A 310 4.34 12.56 -3.71
C SER A 310 3.82 12.66 -2.28
N MET A 311 3.55 11.52 -1.64
CA MET A 311 3.12 11.44 -0.25
C MET A 311 4.16 12.01 0.72
N VAL A 312 5.39 11.48 0.73
CA VAL A 312 6.42 11.94 1.69
C VAL A 312 6.83 13.39 1.42
N SER A 313 6.85 13.82 0.16
CA SER A 313 7.12 15.23 -0.17
C SER A 313 6.03 16.15 0.37
N MET A 314 4.76 15.73 0.27
CA MET A 314 3.65 16.52 0.82
C MET A 314 3.67 16.53 2.36
N PHE A 315 4.05 15.42 3.01
CA PHE A 315 4.25 15.41 4.47
C PHE A 315 5.28 16.43 4.93
N GLU A 316 6.46 16.48 4.31
CA GLU A 316 7.51 17.45 4.65
C GLU A 316 7.06 18.90 4.43
N ILE A 317 6.28 19.17 3.37
CA ILE A 317 5.73 20.51 3.09
C ILE A 317 4.72 20.92 4.15
N LEU A 318 3.80 20.01 4.53
CA LEU A 318 2.80 20.28 5.55
C LEU A 318 3.44 20.46 6.93
N GLN A 319 4.48 19.68 7.25
CA GLN A 319 5.25 19.83 8.47
C GLN A 319 5.93 21.21 8.53
N ASP A 320 6.54 21.64 7.43
CA ASP A 320 7.21 22.93 7.34
C ASP A 320 6.26 24.10 7.49
N ALA A 321 5.10 24.02 6.82
CA ALA A 321 4.05 25.04 6.90
C ALA A 321 3.49 25.21 8.32
N SER A 322 3.54 24.16 9.14
CA SER A 322 3.11 24.19 10.55
C SER A 322 4.20 24.64 11.53
N SER A 323 5.45 24.81 11.07
CA SER A 323 6.61 25.15 11.90
C SER A 323 7.05 26.62 11.75
N SER A 324 7.61 27.20 12.80
CA SER A 324 8.20 28.55 12.72
C SER A 324 9.55 28.52 12.00
N GLY A 325 9.77 29.41 11.01
CA GLY A 325 11.06 29.54 10.30
C GLY A 325 11.08 29.04 8.85
N PHE A 326 10.00 29.26 8.11
CA PHE A 326 9.85 28.82 6.71
C PHE A 326 10.79 29.54 5.72
N PRO A 327 11.37 28.86 4.70
CA PRO A 327 11.35 27.42 4.44
C PRO A 327 12.63 26.69 4.89
N HIS A 328 12.49 25.50 5.47
CA HIS A 328 13.65 24.65 5.80
C HIS A 328 14.08 23.77 4.61
N THR A 329 15.33 23.29 4.61
CA THR A 329 15.95 22.58 3.47
C THR A 329 15.15 21.38 2.95
N ASN A 330 14.62 20.52 3.82
CA ASN A 330 13.85 19.35 3.36
C ASN A 330 12.57 19.76 2.61
N ALA A 331 11.87 20.80 3.10
CA ALA A 331 10.64 21.26 2.46
C ALA A 331 10.91 21.83 1.06
N VAL A 332 12.03 22.55 0.89
CA VAL A 332 12.48 23.00 -0.43
C VAL A 332 12.76 21.82 -1.36
N LEU A 333 13.48 20.80 -0.88
CA LEU A 333 13.76 19.58 -1.66
C LEU A 333 12.47 18.80 -1.99
N SER A 334 11.50 18.78 -1.10
CA SER A 334 10.20 18.15 -1.31
C SER A 334 9.34 18.90 -2.34
N MET A 335 9.34 20.24 -2.30
CA MET A 335 8.69 21.06 -3.34
C MET A 335 9.32 20.84 -4.71
N ILE A 336 10.65 20.78 -4.78
CA ILE A 336 11.39 20.44 -6.01
C ILE A 336 11.01 19.04 -6.48
N THR A 337 10.88 18.07 -5.57
CA THR A 337 10.49 16.69 -5.90
C THR A 337 9.09 16.64 -6.50
N LEU A 338 8.09 17.30 -5.90
CA LEU A 338 6.75 17.38 -6.47
C LEU A 338 6.74 18.06 -7.84
N ALA A 339 7.45 19.18 -7.97
CA ALA A 339 7.57 19.88 -9.25
C ALA A 339 8.23 18.99 -10.32
N LEU A 340 9.23 18.20 -9.94
CA LEU A 340 9.88 17.23 -10.82
C LEU A 340 8.93 16.11 -11.23
N LEU A 341 8.13 15.55 -10.32
CA LEU A 341 7.14 14.52 -10.66
C LEU A 341 6.10 15.05 -11.66
N VAL A 342 5.55 16.25 -11.42
CA VAL A 342 4.61 16.88 -12.35
C VAL A 342 5.29 17.20 -13.69
N GLY A 343 6.51 17.74 -13.65
CA GLY A 343 7.30 18.06 -14.83
C GLY A 343 7.61 16.83 -15.68
N CYS A 344 8.01 15.72 -15.06
CA CYS A 344 8.24 14.44 -15.73
C CYS A 344 6.96 13.88 -16.36
N LEU A 345 5.82 13.98 -15.66
CA LEU A 345 4.53 13.55 -16.17
C LEU A 345 4.11 14.34 -17.41
N VAL A 346 4.19 15.68 -17.34
CA VAL A 346 3.87 16.59 -18.46
C VAL A 346 4.84 16.37 -19.62
N ALA A 347 6.14 16.27 -19.36
CA ALA A 347 7.13 15.99 -20.39
C ALA A 347 6.86 14.65 -21.07
N GLY A 348 6.54 13.60 -20.31
CA GLY A 348 6.13 12.30 -20.82
C GLY A 348 4.88 12.39 -21.71
N ALA A 349 3.87 13.14 -21.26
CA ALA A 349 2.64 13.38 -22.02
C ALA A 349 2.94 14.07 -23.37
N VAL A 350 3.75 15.13 -23.36
CA VAL A 350 4.15 15.86 -24.58
C VAL A 350 4.92 14.97 -25.54
N VAL A 351 5.86 14.17 -25.03
CA VAL A 351 6.67 13.25 -25.85
C VAL A 351 5.79 12.19 -26.51
N VAL A 352 4.88 11.56 -25.76
CA VAL A 352 3.95 10.54 -26.29
C VAL A 352 2.94 11.16 -27.25
N HIS A 353 2.44 12.36 -26.95
CA HIS A 353 1.48 13.06 -27.80
C HIS A 353 2.06 13.36 -29.18
N ARG A 354 3.33 13.82 -29.24
CA ARG A 354 4.03 14.18 -30.48
C ARG A 354 4.44 13.00 -31.36
N LYS A 355 4.32 11.76 -30.88
CA LYS A 355 4.72 10.57 -31.64
C LYS A 355 3.53 9.99 -32.41
N SER A 356 3.76 9.70 -33.69
CA SER A 356 2.83 8.92 -34.51
C SER A 356 2.76 7.47 -34.02
N GLU A 357 1.73 6.75 -34.43
CA GLU A 357 1.56 5.33 -34.12
C GLU A 357 2.80 4.50 -34.55
N ALA A 358 3.29 4.74 -35.78
CA ALA A 358 4.52 4.14 -36.29
C ALA A 358 5.77 4.52 -35.48
N GLY A 359 5.76 5.68 -34.81
CA GLY A 359 6.85 6.12 -33.94
C GLY A 359 6.85 5.42 -32.59
N LEU A 360 5.67 5.18 -32.02
CA LEU A 360 5.49 4.45 -30.76
C LEU A 360 5.67 2.94 -30.95
N SER A 361 5.25 2.39 -32.09
CA SER A 361 5.40 0.95 -32.38
C SER A 361 6.85 0.52 -32.63
N ARG A 362 7.78 1.47 -32.83
CA ARG A 362 9.22 1.16 -32.97
C ARG A 362 9.69 0.34 -31.77
N TRP A 363 10.32 -0.79 -32.06
CA TRP A 363 10.81 -1.74 -31.06
C TRP A 363 11.59 -1.07 -29.92
N GLN A 364 12.47 -0.12 -30.24
CA GLN A 364 13.31 0.58 -29.25
C GLN A 364 12.51 1.47 -28.29
N VAL A 365 11.41 2.05 -28.75
CA VAL A 365 10.55 2.94 -27.95
C VAL A 365 9.58 2.10 -27.14
N ARG A 366 8.97 1.08 -27.78
CA ARG A 366 8.01 0.17 -27.14
C ARG A 366 8.61 -0.65 -26.01
N VAL A 367 9.85 -1.13 -26.17
CA VAL A 367 10.50 -1.96 -25.13
C VAL A 367 10.85 -1.18 -23.85
N VAL A 368 11.04 0.14 -23.93
CA VAL A 368 11.38 0.97 -22.76
C VAL A 368 10.15 1.68 -22.20
N TRP A 369 9.35 2.29 -23.07
CA TRP A 369 8.23 3.16 -22.68
C TRP A 369 6.86 2.50 -22.87
N GLY A 370 6.80 1.30 -23.44
CA GLY A 370 5.55 0.60 -23.72
C GLY A 370 4.74 0.25 -22.49
N VAL A 371 5.34 0.24 -21.29
CA VAL A 371 4.58 0.12 -20.03
C VAL A 371 3.63 1.29 -19.84
N ALA A 372 4.02 2.50 -20.27
CA ALA A 372 3.18 3.67 -20.12
C ALA A 372 1.98 3.63 -21.05
N TYR A 373 2.18 3.43 -22.36
CA TYR A 373 1.09 3.58 -23.34
C TYR A 373 0.62 2.27 -24.00
N GLY A 374 1.41 1.19 -23.91
CA GLY A 374 1.18 -0.05 -24.64
C GLY A 374 -0.12 -0.80 -24.32
N PRO A 375 -0.70 -0.70 -23.10
CA PRO A 375 -2.03 -1.26 -22.84
C PRO A 375 -3.18 -0.50 -23.50
N TYR A 376 -2.96 0.75 -23.95
CA TYR A 376 -4.03 1.62 -24.45
C TYR A 376 -4.03 1.68 -25.98
N PHE A 377 -5.20 1.97 -26.55
CA PHE A 377 -5.29 2.32 -27.97
C PHE A 377 -4.56 3.62 -28.29
N TYR A 378 -4.10 3.77 -29.53
CA TYR A 378 -3.34 4.94 -29.96
C TYR A 378 -4.09 6.27 -29.73
N SER A 379 -5.41 6.28 -29.96
CA SER A 379 -6.28 7.43 -29.68
C SER A 379 -6.29 7.81 -28.20
N HIS A 380 -6.22 6.82 -27.31
CA HIS A 380 -6.22 6.97 -25.85
C HIS A 380 -4.83 6.83 -25.23
N ARG A 381 -3.75 6.97 -26.00
CA ARG A 381 -2.36 6.76 -25.56
C ARG A 381 -1.91 7.62 -24.39
N LEU A 382 -2.63 8.71 -24.09
CA LEU A 382 -2.34 9.60 -22.96
C LEU A 382 -3.05 9.20 -21.67
N PHE A 383 -3.84 8.10 -21.67
CA PHE A 383 -4.57 7.67 -20.48
C PHE A 383 -3.63 7.30 -19.31
N PHE A 384 -2.38 6.91 -19.60
CA PHE A 384 -1.34 6.74 -18.56
C PHE A 384 -1.10 7.99 -17.71
N VAL A 385 -1.37 9.18 -18.27
CA VAL A 385 -1.25 10.44 -17.54
C VAL A 385 -2.32 10.49 -16.46
N VAL A 386 -3.54 10.07 -16.77
CA VAL A 386 -4.65 10.00 -15.81
C VAL A 386 -4.32 9.02 -14.70
N THR A 387 -3.86 7.82 -15.03
CA THR A 387 -3.51 6.81 -14.01
C THR A 387 -2.39 7.29 -13.09
N THR A 388 -1.35 7.90 -13.65
CA THR A 388 -0.20 8.41 -12.88
C THR A 388 -0.58 9.66 -12.07
N ALA A 389 -1.44 10.52 -12.62
CA ALA A 389 -1.97 11.69 -11.91
C ALA A 389 -2.81 11.27 -10.71
N VAL A 390 -3.61 10.21 -10.82
CA VAL A 390 -4.35 9.64 -9.68
C VAL A 390 -3.37 9.15 -8.61
N GLN A 391 -2.29 8.44 -8.97
CA GLN A 391 -1.27 8.01 -8.00
C GLN A 391 -0.60 9.20 -7.28
N LEU A 392 -0.26 10.26 -8.04
CA LEU A 392 0.32 11.50 -7.50
C LEU A 392 -0.65 12.21 -6.55
N LEU A 393 -1.90 12.41 -6.97
CA LEU A 393 -2.94 13.08 -6.18
C LEU A 393 -3.31 12.26 -4.94
N SER A 394 -3.37 10.92 -5.05
CA SER A 394 -3.58 10.03 -3.92
C SER A 394 -2.49 10.21 -2.86
N GLY A 395 -1.21 10.28 -3.26
CA GLY A 395 -0.12 10.55 -2.32
C GLY A 395 -0.27 11.90 -1.61
N VAL A 396 -0.60 12.96 -2.35
CA VAL A 396 -0.84 14.32 -1.80
C VAL A 396 -2.02 14.33 -0.82
N LEU A 397 -3.14 13.69 -1.17
CA LEU A 397 -4.33 13.63 -0.34
C LEU A 397 -4.11 12.79 0.93
N VAL A 398 -3.45 11.64 0.83
CA VAL A 398 -3.08 10.82 1.99
C VAL A 398 -2.21 11.63 2.95
N ALA A 399 -1.28 12.42 2.42
CA ALA A 399 -0.49 13.30 3.26
C ALA A 399 -1.31 14.40 3.95
N SER A 400 -2.41 14.83 3.33
CA SER A 400 -3.32 15.85 3.87
C SER A 400 -4.29 15.27 4.92
N VAL A 401 -4.61 13.96 4.88
CA VAL A 401 -5.43 13.26 5.88
C VAL A 401 -4.88 13.45 7.30
N THR A 402 -3.55 13.60 7.45
CA THR A 402 -2.93 13.77 8.77
C THR A 402 -3.15 15.15 9.39
N THR A 403 -3.64 16.13 8.61
CA THR A 403 -3.80 17.52 9.07
C THR A 403 -5.24 17.92 9.38
N SER A 404 -6.25 17.33 8.72
CA SER A 404 -7.63 17.81 8.84
C SER A 404 -8.69 16.73 8.59
N GLY A 405 -9.45 16.38 9.64
CA GLY A 405 -10.77 15.72 9.60
C GLY A 405 -11.01 14.57 8.62
N ALA A 406 -12.29 14.28 8.35
CA ALA A 406 -12.72 13.24 7.39
C ALA A 406 -12.65 13.69 5.92
N ALA A 407 -12.43 14.98 5.65
CA ALA A 407 -12.53 15.55 4.30
C ALA A 407 -11.51 14.99 3.30
N PRO A 408 -10.22 14.78 3.64
CA PRO A 408 -9.25 14.18 2.71
C PRO A 408 -9.54 12.70 2.39
N LEU A 409 -10.17 11.95 3.31
CA LEU A 409 -10.66 10.60 3.03
C LEU A 409 -11.81 10.62 2.03
N ILE A 410 -12.78 11.52 2.20
CA ILE A 410 -13.87 11.73 1.24
C ILE A 410 -13.30 12.13 -0.13
N ALA A 411 -12.31 13.04 -0.15
CA ALA A 411 -11.64 13.44 -1.39
C ALA A 411 -10.92 12.27 -2.09
N LEU A 412 -10.28 11.37 -1.34
CA LEU A 412 -9.69 10.14 -1.89
C LEU A 412 -10.74 9.22 -2.50
N ILE A 413 -11.89 9.04 -1.83
CA ILE A 413 -13.01 8.23 -2.35
C ILE A 413 -13.53 8.85 -3.66
N VAL A 414 -13.76 10.17 -3.67
CA VAL A 414 -14.22 10.89 -4.86
C VAL A 414 -13.20 10.80 -6.00
N LEU A 415 -11.90 10.96 -5.72
CA LEU A 415 -10.84 10.85 -6.73
C LEU A 415 -10.86 9.48 -7.42
N HIS A 416 -10.95 8.40 -6.65
CA HIS A 416 -10.98 7.04 -7.22
C HIS A 416 -12.32 6.73 -7.91
N ALA A 417 -13.45 7.22 -7.39
CA ALA A 417 -14.74 7.10 -8.06
C ALA A 417 -14.74 7.80 -9.42
N VAL A 418 -14.20 9.03 -9.49
CA VAL A 418 -14.03 9.77 -10.74
C VAL A 418 -13.10 9.03 -11.69
N TYR A 419 -11.99 8.46 -11.19
CA TYR A 419 -11.09 7.64 -12.02
C TYR A 419 -11.82 6.44 -12.65
N VAL A 420 -12.64 5.71 -11.89
CA VAL A 420 -13.43 4.59 -12.39
C VAL A 420 -14.44 5.06 -13.45
N VAL A 421 -15.14 6.17 -13.20
CA VAL A 421 -16.07 6.76 -14.19
C VAL A 421 -15.34 7.14 -15.47
N VAL A 422 -14.19 7.80 -15.39
CA VAL A 422 -13.37 8.18 -16.54
C VAL A 422 -12.89 6.95 -17.31
N MET A 423 -12.51 5.87 -16.61
CA MET A 423 -12.12 4.60 -17.23
C MET A 423 -13.28 3.97 -18.01
N ILE A 424 -14.49 3.96 -17.44
CA ILE A 424 -15.70 3.39 -18.07
C ILE A 424 -16.17 4.24 -19.26
N VAL A 425 -16.10 5.57 -19.15
CA VAL A 425 -16.58 6.47 -20.22
C VAL A 425 -15.62 6.50 -21.40
N LEU A 426 -14.31 6.58 -21.14
CA LEU A 426 -13.32 6.66 -22.21
C LEU A 426 -12.98 5.30 -22.82
N ASN A 427 -13.27 4.19 -22.12
CA ASN A 427 -12.94 2.82 -22.54
C ASN A 427 -11.57 2.72 -23.22
N PRO A 428 -10.48 3.12 -22.54
CA PRO A 428 -9.17 3.30 -23.18
C PRO A 428 -8.55 1.99 -23.71
N PHE A 429 -9.17 0.86 -23.36
CA PHE A 429 -8.78 -0.51 -23.70
C PHE A 429 -9.66 -1.15 -24.78
N GLN A 430 -10.68 -0.47 -25.32
CA GLN A 430 -11.54 -0.97 -26.40
C GLN A 430 -11.50 -0.02 -27.61
N CYS A 431 -11.60 -0.60 -28.82
CA CYS A 431 -11.64 0.14 -30.10
C CYS A 431 -12.98 0.85 -30.28
#